data_AF-A0A2S2PK18-F1
#
_entry.id   AF-A0A2S2PK18-F1
#
_cell.length_a   1.000
_cell.length_b   1.000
_cell.length_c   1.000
_cell.angle_alpha   90.00
_cell.angle_beta   90.00
_cell.angle_gamma   90.00
#
_symmetry.space_group_name_H-M   'P 1'
#
loop_
_entity.id
_entity.type
_entity.pdbx_description
1 polymer ?
#
loop_
_entity_poly.entity_id
_entity_poly.type
_entity_poly.pdbx_seq_one_letter_code
_entity_poly.pdbx_strand_id
1 'polypeptide(L)'
;YCFCCLCFHQGSRSSLANTGFNDWIHLSSTLKSHETCSNHILSYTKWIETELRLKSGKSIDHLEQLLIQKESERWNQVLTRLMNIALYLAENNIAFRGVSDKL
;
A
#
# COMPACT_ATOMS: atom_id res chain seq x y z
N TYR A 1 18.97 4.31 -7.94
CA TYR A 1 17.67 5.01 -7.90
C TYR A 1 17.35 5.33 -6.45
N CYS A 2 16.90 6.55 -6.11
CA CYS A 2 16.64 6.96 -4.73
C CYS A 2 15.17 7.39 -4.56
N PHE A 3 14.38 6.53 -3.91
CA PHE A 3 12.95 6.73 -3.72
C PHE A 3 12.62 7.93 -2.81
N CYS A 4 13.29 8.04 -1.66
CA CYS A 4 13.01 9.14 -0.72
C CYS A 4 13.29 10.51 -1.37
N CYS A 5 14.37 10.66 -2.14
CA CYS A 5 14.64 11.90 -2.86
C CYS A 5 13.62 12.16 -3.97
N LEU A 6 13.14 11.14 -4.67
CA LEU A 6 12.09 11.34 -5.67
C LEU A 6 10.79 11.87 -5.04
N CYS A 7 10.36 11.27 -3.92
CA CYS A 7 9.08 11.61 -3.30
C CYS A 7 9.13 12.89 -2.46
N PHE A 8 10.26 13.20 -1.82
CA PHE A 8 10.34 14.24 -0.78
C PHE A 8 11.31 15.38 -1.10
N HIS A 9 11.97 15.38 -2.26
CA HIS A 9 12.77 16.51 -2.75
C HIS A 9 12.19 17.07 -4.05
N GLN A 10 11.31 18.07 -3.92
CA GLN A 10 10.73 18.75 -5.08
C GLN A 10 11.83 19.45 -5.90
N GLY A 11 11.92 19.09 -7.18
CA GLY A 11 12.93 19.64 -8.08
C GLY A 11 14.32 19.03 -7.94
N SER A 12 14.42 17.82 -7.35
CA SER A 12 15.67 17.05 -7.37
C SER A 12 16.26 17.05 -8.77
N ARG A 13 17.51 17.49 -8.91
CA ARG A 13 18.26 17.36 -10.17
C ARG A 13 19.14 16.11 -10.18
N SER A 14 19.07 15.29 -9.13
CA SER A 14 19.89 14.09 -9.09
C SER A 14 19.39 13.09 -10.13
N SER A 15 20.33 12.59 -10.93
CA SER A 15 20.07 11.51 -11.88
C SER A 15 19.57 10.26 -11.15
N LEU A 16 20.07 10.03 -9.94
CA LEU A 16 19.64 8.97 -9.04
C LEU A 16 18.14 9.05 -8.67
N ALA A 17 17.50 10.21 -8.65
CA ALA A 17 16.07 10.34 -8.34
C ALA A 17 15.18 10.31 -9.60
N ASN A 18 15.64 10.88 -10.73
CA ASN A 18 14.74 11.19 -11.85
C ASN A 18 14.95 10.36 -13.12
N THR A 19 16.20 10.12 -13.52
CA THR A 19 16.51 9.62 -14.88
C THR A 19 17.32 8.32 -14.87
N GLY A 20 17.74 7.85 -13.69
CA GLY A 20 18.64 6.71 -13.56
C GLY A 20 20.11 7.11 -13.64
N PHE A 21 20.99 6.12 -13.51
CA PHE A 21 22.44 6.32 -13.45
C PHE A 21 23.15 5.28 -14.33
N ASN A 22 24.01 5.74 -15.24
CA ASN A 22 24.65 4.91 -16.27
C ASN A 22 26.17 4.82 -16.14
N ASP A 23 26.78 5.60 -15.25
CA ASP A 23 28.23 5.62 -15.03
C ASP A 23 28.65 4.67 -13.90
N TRP A 24 28.54 3.37 -14.17
CA TRP A 24 28.75 2.31 -13.17
C TRP A 24 30.12 2.36 -12.49
N ILE A 25 31.15 2.86 -13.17
CA ILE A 25 32.52 2.97 -12.64
C ILE A 25 32.57 3.94 -11.45
N HIS A 26 31.80 5.03 -11.51
CA HIS A 26 31.78 6.05 -10.45
C HIS A 26 30.63 5.87 -9.45
N LEU A 27 29.79 4.85 -9.63
CA LEU A 27 28.57 4.64 -8.83
C LEU A 27 28.83 4.67 -7.32
N SER A 28 29.87 3.98 -6.83
CA SER A 28 30.15 3.92 -5.40
C SER A 28 30.46 5.30 -4.80
N SER A 29 31.28 6.10 -5.49
CA SER A 29 31.62 7.46 -5.06
C SER A 29 30.40 8.39 -5.13
N THR A 30 29.61 8.28 -6.21
CA THR A 30 28.39 9.06 -6.37
C THR A 30 27.34 8.71 -5.33
N LEU A 31 27.17 7.43 -4.99
CA LEU A 31 26.25 7.01 -3.92
C LEU A 31 26.71 7.56 -2.57
N LYS A 32 27.99 7.40 -2.24
CA LYS A 32 28.53 7.89 -0.96
C LYS A 32 28.31 9.39 -0.79
N SER A 33 28.62 10.18 -1.81
CA SER A 33 28.38 11.64 -1.78
C SER A 33 26.89 11.98 -1.71
N HIS A 34 26.04 11.26 -2.45
CA HIS A 34 24.59 11.44 -2.41
C HIS A 34 24.01 11.15 -1.04
N GLU A 35 24.34 10.02 -0.42
CA GLU A 35 23.83 9.58 0.89
C GLU A 35 24.25 10.54 2.01
N THR A 36 25.43 11.16 1.91
CA THR A 36 25.90 12.18 2.86
C THR A 36 25.33 13.58 2.60
N CYS A 37 24.65 13.81 1.48
CA CYS A 37 24.12 15.11 1.13
C CYS A 37 22.96 15.51 2.04
N SER A 38 22.93 16.77 2.49
CA SER A 38 21.85 17.30 3.33
C SER A 38 20.46 17.13 2.74
N ASN A 39 20.32 17.26 1.41
CA ASN A 39 19.05 17.04 0.72
C ASN A 39 18.57 15.59 0.85
N HIS A 40 19.48 14.62 0.69
CA HIS A 40 19.15 13.22 0.86
C HIS A 40 18.73 12.93 2.31
N ILE A 41 19.52 13.40 3.28
CA ILE A 41 19.22 13.22 4.71
C ILE A 41 17.85 13.81 5.05
N LEU A 42 17.54 15.03 4.59
CA LEU A 42 16.24 15.65 4.83
C LEU A 42 15.09 14.85 4.21
N SER A 43 15.23 14.39 2.97
CA SER A 43 14.24 13.55 2.30
C SER A 43 14.04 12.21 2.99
N TYR A 44 15.14 11.59 3.42
CA TYR A 44 15.12 10.34 4.17
C TYR A 44 14.40 10.51 5.51
N THR A 45 14.72 11.56 6.27
CA THR A 45 14.04 11.86 7.55
C THR A 45 12.54 12.08 7.36
N LYS A 46 12.13 12.85 6.35
CA LYS A 46 10.71 13.05 6.01
C LYS A 46 10.01 11.74 5.64
N TRP A 47 10.70 10.87 4.90
CA TRP A 47 10.17 9.56 4.54
C TRP A 47 9.94 8.69 5.77
N ILE A 48 10.92 8.58 6.68
CA ILE A 48 10.78 7.83 7.94
C ILE A 48 9.67 8.39 8.82
N GLU A 49 9.58 9.72 8.95
CA GLU A 49 8.49 10.35 9.71
C GLU A 49 7.12 10.02 9.12
N THR A 50 7.00 10.08 7.79
CA THR A 50 5.76 9.75 7.07
C THR A 50 5.38 8.29 7.30
N GLU A 51 6.33 7.36 7.20
CA GLU A 51 6.11 5.95 7.48
C GLU A 51 5.59 5.73 8.91
N LEU A 52 6.20 6.38 9.91
CA LEU A 52 5.77 6.28 11.30
C LEU A 52 4.36 6.85 11.50
N ARG A 53 4.03 7.96 10.85
CA ARG A 53 2.69 8.57 10.93
C ARG A 53 1.62 7.69 10.28
N LEU A 54 1.94 7.04 9.16
CA LEU A 54 1.05 6.08 8.52
C LEU A 54 0.80 4.87 9.42
N LYS A 55 1.86 4.27 10.00
CA LYS A 55 1.73 3.13 10.92
C LYS A 55 0.99 3.46 12.21
N SER A 56 1.12 4.68 12.71
CA SER A 56 0.47 5.12 13.95
C SER A 56 -0.94 5.69 13.77
N GLY A 57 -1.46 5.72 12.53
CA GLY A 57 -2.79 6.25 12.27
C GLY A 57 -2.93 7.76 12.52
N LYS A 58 -1.85 8.52 12.30
CA LYS A 58 -1.79 9.97 12.54
C LYS A 58 -1.76 10.78 11.24
N SER A 59 -2.17 10.18 10.13
CA SER A 59 -2.38 10.88 8.88
C SER A 59 -3.75 11.56 8.86
N ILE A 60 -3.91 12.56 7.99
CA ILE A 60 -5.16 13.34 7.86
C ILE A 60 -6.33 12.44 7.47
N ASP A 61 -6.06 11.40 6.67
CA ASP A 61 -7.03 10.45 6.13
C ASP A 61 -7.27 9.22 7.02
N HIS A 62 -6.71 9.17 8.23
CA HIS A 62 -6.81 7.99 9.10
C HIS A 62 -8.27 7.57 9.39
N LEU A 63 -9.18 8.54 9.60
CA LEU A 63 -10.60 8.23 9.82
C LEU A 63 -11.24 7.58 8.59
N GLU A 64 -10.91 8.05 7.39
CA GLU A 64 -11.41 7.47 6.14
C GLU A 64 -10.84 6.06 5.91
N GLN A 65 -9.56 5.85 6.22
CA GLN A 65 -8.94 4.52 6.17
C GLN A 65 -9.64 3.52 7.10
N LEU A 66 -10.00 3.95 8.32
CA LEU A 66 -10.76 3.12 9.25
C LEU A 66 -12.16 2.77 8.72
N LEU A 67 -12.85 3.71 8.07
CA LEU A 67 -14.15 3.45 7.47
C LEU A 67 -14.04 2.44 6.31
N ILE A 68 -13.05 2.61 5.43
CA ILE A 68 -12.77 1.68 4.33
C ILE A 68 -12.46 0.28 4.87
N GLN A 69 -11.61 0.19 5.90
CA GLN A 69 -11.27 -1.10 6.52
C GLN A 69 -12.52 -1.77 7.12
N LYS A 70 -13.34 -1.03 7.86
CA LYS A 70 -14.57 -1.55 8.46
C LYS A 70 -15.55 -2.05 7.40
N GLU A 71 -15.67 -1.34 6.28
CA GLU A 71 -16.52 -1.78 5.18
C GLU A 71 -15.95 -3.03 4.47
N SER A 72 -14.64 -3.08 4.26
CA SER A 72 -13.95 -4.27 3.73
C SER A 72 -14.18 -5.50 4.61
N GLU A 73 -14.02 -5.35 5.93
CA GLU A 73 -14.30 -6.42 6.90
C GLU A 73 -15.77 -6.86 6.85
N ARG A 74 -16.70 -5.92 6.76
CA ARG A 74 -18.13 -6.22 6.59
C ARG A 74 -18.39 -7.04 5.33
N TRP A 75 -17.83 -6.65 4.19
CA TRP A 75 -18.02 -7.37 2.92
C TRP A 75 -17.36 -8.75 2.94
N ASN A 76 -16.17 -8.89 3.54
CA ASN A 76 -15.53 -10.18 3.75
C ASN A 76 -16.41 -11.12 4.58
N GLN A 77 -17.02 -10.63 5.66
CA GLN A 77 -17.94 -11.45 6.46
C GLN A 77 -19.19 -11.87 5.68
N VAL A 78 -19.76 -10.99 4.85
CA VAL A 78 -20.89 -11.32 3.97
C VAL A 78 -20.50 -12.42 2.99
N LEU A 79 -19.37 -12.27 2.30
CA LEU A 79 -18.88 -13.26 1.33
C LEU A 79 -18.62 -14.62 1.99
N THR A 80 -17.97 -14.63 3.15
CA THR A 80 -17.74 -15.87 3.92
C THR A 80 -19.04 -16.58 4.26
N ARG A 81 -20.08 -15.84 4.68
CA ARG A 81 -21.38 -16.45 4.98
C ARG A 81 -22.05 -17.02 3.73
N LEU A 82 -22.01 -16.30 2.61
CA LEU A 82 -22.55 -16.79 1.34
C LEU A 82 -21.82 -18.05 0.87
N MET A 83 -20.49 -18.08 1.01
CA MET A 83 -19.69 -19.25 0.68
C MET A 83 -20.03 -20.44 1.57
N ASN A 84 -20.18 -20.22 2.89
CA ASN A 84 -20.58 -21.28 3.82
C ASN A 84 -21.98 -21.82 3.51
N ILE A 85 -22.94 -20.96 3.17
CA ILE A 85 -24.27 -21.41 2.72
C ILE A 85 -24.15 -22.24 1.44
N ALA A 86 -23.38 -21.76 0.46
CA ALA A 86 -23.17 -22.46 -0.79
C ALA A 86 -22.54 -23.86 -0.60
N LEU A 87 -21.50 -23.95 0.23
CA LEU A 87 -20.84 -25.21 0.58
C LEU A 87 -21.80 -26.14 1.31
N TYR A 88 -22.51 -25.66 2.32
CA TYR A 88 -23.49 -26.46 3.07
C TYR A 88 -24.57 -27.04 2.15
N LEU A 89 -25.13 -26.24 1.25
CA LEU A 89 -26.13 -26.71 0.30
C LEU A 89 -25.56 -27.77 -0.65
N ALA A 90 -24.34 -27.56 -1.16
CA ALA A 90 -23.67 -28.50 -2.04
C ALA A 90 -23.37 -29.84 -1.35
N GLU A 91 -22.81 -29.81 -0.13
CA GLU A 91 -22.51 -31.01 0.66
C GLU A 91 -23.76 -31.84 0.98
N ASN A 92 -24.91 -31.18 1.14
CA ASN A 92 -26.17 -31.83 1.47
C ASN A 92 -27.07 -32.09 0.24
N ASN A 93 -26.59 -31.83 -0.99
CA ASN A 93 -27.36 -31.93 -2.24
C ASN A 93 -28.68 -31.12 -2.23
N ILE A 94 -28.71 -29.99 -1.53
CA ILE A 94 -29.87 -29.10 -1.43
C ILE A 94 -29.80 -28.07 -2.57
N ALA A 95 -30.93 -27.80 -3.22
CA ALA A 95 -31.00 -26.78 -4.26
C ALA A 95 -30.85 -25.36 -3.68
N PHE A 96 -30.17 -24.46 -4.40
CA PHE A 96 -30.05 -23.04 -4.04
C PHE A 96 -31.37 -22.27 -4.11
N ARG A 97 -32.32 -22.77 -4.91
CA ARG A 97 -33.66 -22.20 -5.02
C ARG A 97 -34.55 -22.72 -3.89
N GLY A 98 -35.38 -21.86 -3.32
CA GLY A 98 -36.43 -22.29 -2.41
C GLY A 98 -37.44 -23.22 -3.10
N VAL A 99 -38.32 -23.83 -2.30
CA VAL A 99 -39.47 -24.55 -2.83
C VAL A 99 -40.40 -23.52 -3.47
N SER A 100 -40.53 -23.55 -4.80
CA SER A 100 -41.57 -22.78 -5.49
C SER A 100 -42.89 -23.51 -5.29
N ASP A 101 -43.81 -22.96 -4.49
CA ASP A 101 -45.20 -23.44 -4.42
C ASP A 101 -46.00 -23.14 -5.70
N LYS A 102 -45.37 -22.56 -6.72
CA LYS A 102 -45.96 -22.43 -8.05
C LYS A 102 -45.42 -23.54 -8.95
N LEU A 103 -46.32 -24.46 -9.28
CA LEU A 103 -46.31 -25.32 -10.47
C LEU A 103 -46.43 -24.47 -11.74
#